data_AF-A0A4Q6B7T0-F1
#
_entry.id   AF-A0A4Q6B7T0-F1
#
_cell.length_a   1.000
_cell.length_b   1.000
_cell.length_c   1.000
_cell.angle_alpha   90.00
_cell.angle_beta   90.00
_cell.angle_gamma   90.00
#
_symmetry.space_group_name_H-M   'P 1'
#
loop_
_entity.id
_entity.type
_entity.pdbx_description
1 polymer ?
#
loop_
_entity_poly.entity_id
_entity_poly.type
_entity_poly.pdbx_seq_one_letter_code
_entity_poly.pdbx_strand_id
1 'polypeptide(L)'
;MKNLIRALLIGLMSTSAYSASIVPTEGLACTRDFNAWGNAGRCACPSESDYENRIGKCLIGQLESITTTGQISIELSAIGGETTGIVIQSADAGRYELVLPLRLKEQLEQAEVDGVQYTVQGDYLNIEGVESGDRPTIIVNDLTPLNQSSN
;
A
#
# COMPACT_ATOMS: atom_id res chain seq x y z
N MET A 1 -30.83 -54.75 11.65
CA MET A 1 -31.21 -53.98 10.44
C MET A 1 -30.40 -52.71 10.43
N LYS A 2 -29.73 -52.45 9.30
CA LYS A 2 -28.67 -51.45 9.08
C LYS A 2 -29.28 -50.06 8.95
N ASN A 3 -28.92 -49.10 9.81
CA ASN A 3 -29.25 -47.70 9.58
C ASN A 3 -27.98 -46.90 9.28
N LEU A 4 -27.99 -46.34 8.07
CA LEU A 4 -26.91 -45.63 7.40
C LEU A 4 -26.45 -44.39 8.16
N ILE A 5 -25.15 -44.33 8.48
CA ILE A 5 -24.45 -43.07 8.73
C ILE A 5 -24.13 -42.47 7.36
N ARG A 6 -24.91 -41.49 6.91
CA ARG A 6 -24.55 -40.64 5.77
C ARG A 6 -23.56 -39.60 6.26
N ALA A 7 -22.27 -39.84 6.06
CA ALA A 7 -21.24 -38.82 6.21
C ALA A 7 -21.40 -37.79 5.07
N LEU A 8 -21.84 -36.58 5.42
CA LEU A 8 -21.87 -35.43 4.54
C LEU A 8 -20.44 -34.84 4.50
N LEU A 9 -19.64 -35.23 3.51
CA LEU A 9 -18.37 -34.56 3.22
C LEU A 9 -18.67 -33.20 2.57
N ILE A 10 -18.56 -32.13 3.35
CA ILE A 10 -18.53 -30.75 2.84
C ILE A 10 -17.08 -30.48 2.44
N GLY A 11 -16.78 -30.51 1.14
CA GLY A 11 -15.49 -30.09 0.60
C GLY A 11 -15.36 -28.58 0.72
N LEU A 12 -14.54 -28.12 1.67
CA LEU A 12 -14.04 -26.75 1.71
C LEU A 12 -13.08 -26.55 0.53
N MET A 13 -13.54 -25.90 -0.54
CA MET A 13 -12.68 -25.39 -1.60
C MET A 13 -11.96 -24.16 -1.05
N SER A 14 -10.72 -24.34 -0.59
CA SER A 14 -9.84 -23.25 -0.18
C SER A 14 -9.41 -22.47 -1.42
N THR A 15 -10.01 -21.30 -1.66
CA THR A 15 -9.49 -20.35 -2.65
C THR A 15 -8.22 -19.72 -2.09
N SER A 16 -7.05 -20.05 -2.64
CA SER A 16 -5.81 -19.34 -2.35
C SER A 16 -5.91 -17.93 -2.93
N ALA A 17 -6.14 -16.93 -2.06
CA ALA A 17 -5.96 -15.54 -2.43
C ALA A 17 -4.46 -15.32 -2.66
N TYR A 18 -4.09 -14.87 -3.86
CA TYR A 18 -2.73 -14.48 -4.19
C TYR A 18 -2.53 -13.03 -3.77
N SER A 19 -1.49 -12.75 -2.98
CA SER A 19 -1.07 -11.39 -2.65
C SER A 19 -0.72 -10.62 -3.93
N ALA A 20 -1.01 -9.32 -3.94
CA ALA A 20 -0.75 -8.48 -5.10
C ALA A 20 0.74 -8.41 -5.45
N SER A 21 1.05 -8.30 -6.74
CA SER A 21 2.40 -8.10 -7.26
C SER A 21 2.40 -7.15 -8.45
N ILE A 22 3.47 -6.36 -8.61
CA ILE A 22 3.63 -5.39 -9.70
C ILE A 22 4.04 -6.11 -10.98
N VAL A 23 3.32 -5.81 -12.06
CA VAL A 23 3.63 -6.27 -13.41
C VAL A 23 4.44 -5.20 -14.16
N PRO A 24 5.44 -5.57 -14.99
CA PRO A 24 6.21 -4.61 -15.79
C PRO A 24 5.33 -3.67 -16.62
N THR A 25 5.67 -2.38 -16.61
CA THR A 25 4.87 -1.31 -17.25
C THR A 25 5.60 -0.62 -18.41
N GLU A 26 6.58 -1.26 -19.04
CA GLU A 26 7.31 -0.65 -20.16
C GLU A 26 6.40 -0.47 -21.38
N GLY A 27 6.33 0.78 -21.88
CA GLY A 27 5.59 1.11 -23.10
C GLY A 27 4.07 1.14 -22.98
N LEU A 28 3.51 1.16 -21.78
CA LEU A 28 2.05 1.24 -21.61
C LEU A 28 1.49 2.57 -22.12
N ALA A 29 0.35 2.51 -22.81
CA ALA A 29 -0.42 3.68 -23.13
C ALA A 29 -1.18 4.16 -21.88
N CYS A 30 -0.84 5.36 -21.40
CA CYS A 30 -1.50 5.99 -20.27
C CYS A 30 -2.21 7.27 -20.70
N THR A 31 -3.23 7.65 -19.93
CA THR A 31 -3.85 8.97 -20.06
C THR A 31 -2.89 10.06 -19.59
N ARG A 32 -3.12 11.30 -20.02
CA ARG A 32 -2.24 12.45 -19.71
C ARG A 32 -2.71 13.25 -18.49
N ASP A 33 -3.87 12.92 -17.93
CA ASP A 33 -4.35 13.50 -16.68
C ASP A 33 -3.65 12.86 -15.48
N PHE A 34 -3.48 13.64 -14.43
CA PHE A 34 -2.88 13.20 -13.18
C PHE A 34 -3.95 13.13 -12.08
N ASN A 35 -3.92 12.05 -11.31
CA ASN A 35 -4.80 11.83 -10.17
C ASN A 35 -4.24 12.47 -8.88
N ALA A 36 -4.92 12.26 -7.76
CA ALA A 36 -4.53 12.85 -6.48
C ALA A 36 -3.18 12.35 -5.92
N TRP A 37 -2.64 11.25 -6.44
CA TRP A 37 -1.32 10.70 -6.10
C TRP A 37 -0.23 11.10 -7.09
N GLY A 38 -0.56 11.91 -8.12
CA GLY A 38 0.41 12.35 -9.13
C GLY A 38 0.68 11.32 -10.23
N ASN A 39 -0.08 10.23 -10.28
CA ASN A 39 0.02 9.21 -11.32
C ASN A 39 -1.01 9.45 -12.43
N ALA A 40 -0.83 8.80 -13.59
CA ALA A 40 -1.82 8.84 -14.66
C ALA A 40 -3.20 8.38 -14.16
N GLY A 41 -4.27 8.96 -14.71
CA GLY A 41 -5.63 8.56 -14.34
C GLY A 41 -5.91 7.08 -14.68
N ARG A 42 -5.43 6.62 -15.85
CA ARG A 42 -5.56 5.24 -16.34
C ARG A 42 -4.36 4.83 -17.19
N CYS A 43 -4.00 3.56 -17.17
CA CYS A 43 -3.06 2.95 -18.12
C CYS A 43 -3.64 1.64 -18.68
N ALA A 44 -3.27 1.30 -19.91
CA ALA A 44 -3.63 0.04 -20.55
C ALA A 44 -2.72 -1.08 -20.02
N CYS A 45 -3.15 -1.75 -18.94
CA CYS A 45 -2.38 -2.84 -18.34
C CYS A 45 -2.39 -4.12 -19.20
N PRO A 46 -1.34 -4.96 -19.10
CA PRO A 46 -1.33 -6.30 -19.69
C PRO A 46 -2.53 -7.14 -19.24
N SER A 47 -2.84 -8.19 -20.02
CA SER A 47 -3.92 -9.13 -19.68
C SER A 47 -3.76 -9.69 -18.27
N GLU A 48 -4.87 -9.85 -17.57
CA GLU A 48 -4.93 -10.39 -16.19
C GLU A 48 -4.29 -9.47 -15.12
N SER A 49 -4.02 -8.21 -15.45
CA SER A 49 -3.60 -7.20 -14.48
C SER A 49 -4.48 -5.97 -14.53
N ASP A 50 -4.64 -5.33 -13.38
CA ASP A 50 -5.47 -4.14 -13.19
C ASP A 50 -4.59 -2.94 -12.82
N TYR A 51 -4.96 -1.76 -13.30
CA TYR A 51 -4.24 -0.54 -12.99
C TYR A 51 -4.60 -0.03 -11.59
N GLU A 52 -3.62 -0.03 -10.68
CA GLU A 52 -3.73 0.63 -9.38
C GLU A 52 -3.22 2.06 -9.52
N ASN A 53 -4.16 2.99 -9.61
CA ASN A 53 -3.86 4.38 -9.89
C ASN A 53 -3.18 5.09 -8.71
N ARG A 54 -3.32 4.60 -7.47
CA ARG A 54 -2.69 5.20 -6.27
C ARG A 54 -1.17 5.05 -6.29
N ILE A 55 -0.63 4.01 -6.92
CA ILE A 55 0.82 3.79 -7.11
C ILE A 55 1.28 3.90 -8.56
N GLY A 56 0.35 4.04 -9.51
CA GLY A 56 0.66 4.21 -10.93
C GLY A 56 1.23 2.95 -11.58
N LYS A 57 0.83 1.76 -11.12
CA LYS A 57 1.35 0.46 -11.58
C LYS A 57 0.22 -0.49 -11.95
N CYS A 58 0.54 -1.50 -12.73
CA CYS A 58 -0.34 -2.64 -12.99
C CYS A 58 -0.08 -3.71 -11.95
N LEU A 59 -1.15 -4.26 -11.37
CA LEU A 59 -1.10 -5.30 -10.35
C LEU A 59 -1.80 -6.56 -10.83
N ILE A 60 -1.26 -7.71 -10.47
CA ILE A 60 -1.98 -8.99 -10.47
C ILE A 60 -2.18 -9.43 -9.04
N GLY A 61 -3.27 -10.13 -8.73
CA GLY A 61 -3.61 -10.58 -7.38
C GLY A 61 -4.48 -9.59 -6.61
N GLN A 62 -4.53 -9.74 -5.28
CA GLN A 62 -5.34 -8.90 -4.41
C GLN A 62 -4.48 -8.21 -3.35
N LEU A 63 -4.75 -6.93 -3.15
CA LEU A 63 -4.15 -6.19 -2.05
C LEU A 63 -4.71 -6.66 -0.72
N GLU A 64 -3.86 -6.73 0.30
CA GLU A 64 -4.24 -7.13 1.64
C GLU A 64 -4.52 -5.90 2.49
N SER A 65 -5.70 -5.79 3.09
CA SER A 65 -5.98 -4.66 3.98
C SER A 65 -5.17 -4.77 5.27
N ILE A 66 -4.57 -3.65 5.68
CA ILE A 66 -3.75 -3.55 6.89
C ILE A 66 -4.18 -2.36 7.74
N THR A 67 -4.04 -2.50 9.06
CA THR A 67 -4.12 -1.40 10.01
C THR A 67 -2.94 -1.51 10.96
N THR A 68 -2.19 -0.42 11.11
CA THR A 68 -1.03 -0.38 12.01
C THR A 68 -0.93 0.96 12.71
N THR A 69 -0.25 0.95 13.85
CA THR A 69 0.05 2.15 14.62
C THR A 69 1.57 2.29 14.72
N GLY A 70 2.05 3.53 14.64
CA GLY A 70 3.47 3.82 14.68
C GLY A 70 3.77 5.31 14.52
N GLN A 71 5.04 5.63 14.65
CA GLN A 71 5.54 6.99 14.47
C GLN A 71 5.72 7.29 12.99
N ILE A 72 5.25 8.45 12.55
CA ILE A 72 5.54 8.94 11.21
C ILE A 72 6.95 9.54 11.19
N SER A 73 7.68 9.30 10.12
CA SER A 73 8.92 10.02 9.84
C SER A 73 8.99 10.47 8.38
N ILE A 74 9.56 11.65 8.16
CA ILE A 74 9.78 12.22 6.83
C ILE A 74 11.24 11.99 6.46
N GLU A 75 11.48 11.02 5.58
CA GLU A 75 12.82 10.66 5.14
C GLU A 75 13.19 11.46 3.89
N LEU A 76 14.15 12.38 4.05
CA LEU A 76 14.74 13.14 2.95
C LEU A 76 15.77 12.27 2.20
N SER A 77 15.31 11.43 1.27
CA SER A 77 16.23 10.76 0.34
C SER A 77 16.61 11.71 -0.80
N ALA A 78 17.86 12.17 -0.81
CA ALA A 78 18.42 12.96 -1.91
C ALA A 78 19.89 12.61 -2.16
N ILE A 79 20.12 11.56 -2.97
CA ILE A 79 21.17 11.52 -4.00
C ILE A 79 20.56 10.72 -5.17
N GLY A 80 20.18 11.38 -6.27
CA GLY A 80 19.64 10.71 -7.47
C GLY A 80 18.21 11.09 -7.90
N GLY A 81 17.47 11.84 -7.07
CA GLY A 81 16.14 12.36 -7.44
C GLY A 81 14.94 11.49 -7.04
N GLU A 82 15.16 10.41 -6.28
CA GLU A 82 14.10 9.53 -5.80
C GLU A 82 13.50 10.05 -4.49
N THR A 83 12.48 10.88 -4.65
CA THR A 83 11.35 11.18 -3.75
C THR A 83 11.59 11.10 -2.24
N THR A 84 11.46 12.25 -1.54
CA THR A 84 11.19 12.32 -0.09
C THR A 84 10.07 11.35 0.28
N GLY A 85 10.37 10.32 1.07
CA GLY A 85 9.41 9.30 1.50
C GLY A 85 8.81 9.66 2.84
N ILE A 86 7.53 9.35 3.05
CA ILE A 86 6.94 9.35 4.38
C ILE A 86 6.80 7.89 4.80
N VAL A 87 7.28 7.57 5.99
CA VAL A 87 7.26 6.21 6.53
C VAL A 87 6.49 6.16 7.84
N ILE A 88 5.98 4.99 8.18
CA ILE A 88 5.52 4.66 9.53
C ILE A 88 6.44 3.60 10.14
N GLN A 89 6.95 3.89 11.33
CA GLN A 89 7.68 2.94 12.14
C GLN A 89 6.76 2.37 13.22
N SER A 90 6.26 1.15 12.98
CA SER A 90 5.50 0.39 13.96
C SER A 90 6.45 -0.45 14.82
N ALA A 91 6.17 -0.52 16.12
CA ALA A 91 6.92 -1.38 17.04
C ALA A 91 6.64 -2.87 16.77
N ASP A 92 5.40 -3.20 16.40
CA ASP A 92 4.95 -4.59 16.24
C ASP A 92 5.01 -5.07 14.80
N ALA A 93 4.82 -4.15 13.84
CA ALA A 93 4.69 -4.49 12.42
C ALA A 93 5.90 -4.08 11.57
N GLY A 94 6.89 -3.37 12.14
CA GLY A 94 8.07 -2.91 11.42
C GLY A 94 7.87 -1.58 10.67
N ARG A 95 8.73 -1.33 9.68
CA ARG A 95 8.75 -0.09 8.89
C ARG A 95 7.94 -0.27 7.61
N TYR A 96 7.07 0.69 7.31
CA TYR A 96 6.36 0.76 6.03
C TYR A 96 6.54 2.11 5.39
N GLU A 97 6.67 2.11 4.08
CA GLU A 97 6.52 3.32 3.29
C GLU A 97 5.04 3.63 3.06
N LEU A 98 4.70 4.91 3.03
CA LEU A 98 3.33 5.37 2.85
C LEU A 98 3.13 5.98 1.47
N VAL A 99 2.22 5.40 0.72
CA VAL A 99 1.70 5.99 -0.52
C VAL A 99 0.51 6.87 -0.16
N LEU A 100 0.72 8.17 -0.23
CA LEU A 100 -0.21 9.21 0.19
C LEU A 100 -0.67 10.05 -1.00
N PRO A 101 -1.91 10.57 -1.00
CA PRO A 101 -2.28 11.67 -1.89
C PRO A 101 -1.31 12.85 -1.73
N LEU A 102 -0.97 13.53 -2.83
CA LEU A 102 -0.01 14.65 -2.84
C LEU A 102 -0.36 15.72 -1.80
N ARG A 103 -1.65 16.09 -1.73
CA ARG A 103 -2.13 17.09 -0.76
C ARG A 103 -1.90 16.66 0.69
N LEU A 104 -2.14 15.38 1.02
CA LEU A 104 -1.94 14.89 2.38
C LEU A 104 -0.44 14.83 2.70
N LYS A 105 0.39 14.41 1.74
CA LYS A 105 1.85 14.44 1.87
C LYS A 105 2.35 15.86 2.18
N GLU A 106 1.95 16.85 1.39
CA GLU A 106 2.31 18.27 1.61
C GLU A 106 1.85 18.77 3.00
N GLN A 107 0.66 18.38 3.45
CA GLN A 107 0.16 18.74 4.78
C GLN A 107 1.01 18.16 5.91
N LEU A 108 1.42 16.88 5.81
CA LEU A 108 2.29 16.24 6.79
C LEU A 108 3.68 16.88 6.81
N GLU A 109 4.24 17.17 5.64
CA GLU A 109 5.54 17.85 5.50
C GLU A 109 5.53 19.26 6.14
N GLN A 110 4.41 19.99 6.03
CA GLN A 110 4.25 21.31 6.65
C GLN A 110 3.93 21.26 8.15
N ALA A 111 3.37 20.15 8.65
CA ALA A 111 2.90 20.03 10.01
C ALA A 111 3.96 19.48 10.99
N GLU A 112 5.22 19.31 10.56
CA GLU A 112 6.33 18.82 11.39
C GLU A 112 5.99 17.51 12.14
N VAL A 113 5.37 16.56 11.45
CA VAL A 113 4.81 15.33 12.06
C VAL A 113 5.84 14.27 12.47
N ASP A 114 7.13 14.57 12.39
CA ASP A 114 8.20 13.61 12.68
C ASP A 114 8.14 13.14 14.15
N GLY A 115 8.11 11.83 14.34
CA GLY A 115 7.96 11.18 15.66
C GLY A 115 6.53 11.17 16.22
N VAL A 116 5.55 11.77 15.54
CA VAL A 116 4.15 11.76 15.98
C VAL A 116 3.51 10.41 15.71
N GLN A 117 2.74 9.91 16.68
CA GLN A 117 2.03 8.65 16.59
C GLN A 117 0.75 8.77 15.74
N TYR A 118 0.59 7.85 14.79
CA TYR A 118 -0.59 7.74 13.95
C TYR A 118 -1.08 6.30 13.90
N THR A 119 -2.37 6.15 13.62
CA THR A 119 -2.95 4.92 13.08
C THR A 119 -3.09 5.08 11.56
N VAL A 120 -2.54 4.12 10.82
CA VAL A 120 -2.64 4.02 9.37
C VAL A 120 -3.54 2.84 9.03
N GLN A 121 -4.55 3.09 8.22
CA GLN A 121 -5.32 2.04 7.55
C GLN A 121 -5.10 2.14 6.05
N GLY A 122 -4.89 1.00 5.39
CA GLY A 122 -4.63 0.99 3.97
C GLY A 122 -4.56 -0.41 3.39
N ASP A 123 -3.97 -0.47 2.21
CA ASP A 123 -3.72 -1.68 1.46
C ASP A 123 -2.22 -1.96 1.42
N TYR A 124 -1.83 -3.17 1.82
CA TYR A 124 -0.45 -3.62 1.87
C TYR A 124 -0.01 -4.18 0.51
N LEU A 125 1.20 -3.79 0.12
CA LEU A 125 1.93 -4.35 -1.01
C LEU A 125 3.43 -4.30 -0.68
N ASN A 126 4.18 -5.31 -1.13
CA ASN A 126 5.63 -5.23 -1.14
C ASN A 126 6.10 -4.75 -2.53
N ILE A 127 6.83 -3.64 -2.58
CA ILE A 127 7.36 -3.07 -3.83
C ILE A 127 8.84 -3.41 -3.93
N GLU A 128 9.22 -4.16 -4.97
CA GLU A 128 10.63 -4.48 -5.22
C GLU A 128 11.33 -3.27 -5.86
N GLY A 129 12.27 -2.67 -5.14
CA GLY A 129 13.17 -1.64 -5.63
C GLY A 129 14.41 -2.26 -6.26
N VAL A 130 14.80 -1.75 -7.43
CA VAL A 130 15.99 -2.24 -8.16
C VAL A 130 17.27 -2.07 -7.33
N GLU A 131 17.38 -0.97 -6.56
CA GLU A 131 18.56 -0.65 -5.75
C GLU A 131 18.30 -0.77 -4.24
N SER A 132 17.07 -0.52 -3.81
CA SER A 132 16.65 -0.47 -2.41
C SER A 132 16.11 -1.80 -1.87
N GLY A 133 15.91 -2.80 -2.74
CA GLY A 133 15.34 -4.09 -2.37
C GLY A 133 13.84 -4.00 -2.07
N ASP A 134 13.33 -4.97 -1.32
CA ASP A 134 11.92 -5.05 -0.93
C ASP A 134 11.50 -3.89 -0.02
N ARG A 135 10.44 -3.19 -0.42
CA ARG A 135 9.87 -2.05 0.29
C ARG A 135 8.44 -2.38 0.73
N PRO A 136 8.23 -2.79 2.00
CA PRO A 136 6.91 -2.92 2.58
C PRO A 136 6.18 -1.57 2.47
N THR A 137 5.04 -1.57 1.78
CA THR A 137 4.34 -0.33 1.42
C THR A 137 2.88 -0.43 1.85
N ILE A 138 2.34 0.67 2.38
CA ILE A 138 0.93 0.84 2.65
C ILE A 138 0.38 1.93 1.73
N ILE A 139 -0.58 1.57 0.90
CA ILE A 139 -1.40 2.51 0.14
C ILE A 139 -2.48 3.04 1.08
N VAL A 140 -2.30 4.28 1.54
CA VAL A 140 -3.05 4.83 2.66
C VAL A 140 -4.48 5.16 2.24
N ASN A 141 -5.44 4.59 2.97
CA ASN A 141 -6.86 4.91 2.86
C ASN A 141 -7.29 5.88 3.97
N ASP A 142 -6.77 5.71 5.18
CA ASP A 142 -6.98 6.61 6.33
C ASP A 142 -5.69 6.77 7.15
N LEU A 143 -5.48 7.99 7.66
CA LEU A 143 -4.35 8.35 8.50
C LEU A 143 -4.85 9.26 9.64
N THR A 144 -4.89 8.71 10.84
CA THR A 144 -5.46 9.40 12.02
C THR A 144 -4.39 9.61 13.09
N PRO A 145 -4.14 10.86 13.54
CA PRO A 145 -3.21 11.10 14.64
C PRO A 145 -3.75 10.51 15.93
N LEU A 146 -2.91 9.80 16.68
CA LEU A 146 -3.25 9.42 18.05
C LEU A 146 -3.05 10.65 18.92
N ASN A 147 -4.17 11.28 19.30
CA ASN A 147 -4.21 12.51 20.09
C ASN A 147 -3.06 12.57 21.12
N GLN A 148 -2.13 13.50 20.89
CA GLN A 148 -1.23 13.97 21.94
C GLN A 148 -2.15 14.64 22.97
N SER A 149 -2.38 14.02 24.13
CA SER A 149 -3.06 14.70 25.22
C SER A 149 -2.33 16.03 25.47
N SER A 150 -2.96 17.14 25.09
CA SER A 150 -2.49 18.47 25.40
C SER A 150 -2.40 18.56 26.93
N ASN A 151 -1.17 18.58 27.45
CA ASN A 151 -0.91 19.00 28.83
C ASN A 151 -1.07 20.51 28.95
#